data_AF-A0A1J0AAW5-F1
#
_entry.id   AF-A0A1J0AAW5-F1
#
_cell.length_a   1.000
_cell.length_b   1.000
_cell.length_c   1.000
_cell.angle_alpha   90.00
_cell.angle_beta   90.00
_cell.angle_gamma   90.00
#
_symmetry.space_group_name_H-M   'P 1'
#
loop_
_entity.id
_entity.type
_entity.pdbx_description
1 polymer ?
#
loop_
_entity_poly.entity_id
_entity_poly.type
_entity_poly.pdbx_seq_one_letter_code
_entity_poly.pdbx_strand_id
1 'polypeptide(L)' 'MGEAKRRQAQTTPTNANRRAVLMQKFITWTTWGAWAGIFILGTLWVTVRFIGPGLGWWQLAG' A
#
# COMPACT_ATOMS: atom_id res chain seq x y z
N MET A 1 -23.28 -17.71 41.09
CA MET A 1 -23.10 -16.75 39.97
C MET A 1 -21.64 -16.29 39.73
N GLY A 2 -20.60 -16.94 40.31
CA GLY A 2 -19.20 -16.47 40.22
C GLY A 2 -18.29 -17.20 39.23
N GLU A 3 -18.71 -18.34 38.65
CA GLU A 3 -17.83 -19.19 37.84
C GLU A 3 -17.89 -18.90 36.33
N ALA A 4 -19.05 -18.45 35.82
CA ALA A 4 -19.21 -18.10 34.41
C ALA A 4 -18.30 -16.92 33.99
N LYS A 5 -18.03 -16.00 34.92
CA LYS A 5 -17.16 -14.83 34.69
C LYS A 5 -15.67 -15.18 34.68
N ARG A 6 -15.25 -16.28 35.33
CA ARG A 6 -13.86 -16.77 35.30
C ARG A 6 -13.51 -17.51 34.01
N ARG A 7 -14.50 -18.01 33.25
CA ARG A 7 -14.28 -18.73 32.00
C ARG A 7 -14.24 -17.83 30.75
N GLN A 8 -14.70 -16.58 30.85
CA GLN A 8 -14.71 -15.64 29.72
C GLN A 8 -13.38 -14.90 29.50
N ALA A 9 -12.40 -15.07 30.40
CA ALA A 9 -11.06 -14.53 30.27
C ALA A 9 -10.10 -15.43 29.48
N GLN A 10 -10.59 -16.54 28.92
CA GLN A 10 -9.82 -17.38 28.01
C GLN A 10 -10.23 -17.06 26.58
N THR A 11 -9.82 -15.88 26.13
CA THR A 11 -9.86 -15.48 24.73
C THR A 11 -8.90 -16.37 23.96
N THR A 12 -9.40 -17.54 23.53
CA THR A 12 -8.70 -18.45 22.63
C THR A 12 -8.17 -17.64 21.45
N PRO A 13 -6.85 -17.56 21.22
CA PRO A 13 -6.33 -17.03 19.97
C PRO A 13 -6.76 -18.01 18.88
N THR A 14 -7.93 -17.78 18.28
CA THR A 14 -8.44 -18.61 17.20
C THR A 14 -7.45 -18.58 16.03
N ASN A 15 -7.17 -19.73 15.44
CA ASN A 15 -6.21 -19.82 14.33
C ASN A 15 -6.64 -19.02 13.09
N ALA A 16 -7.88 -18.50 13.05
CA ALA A 16 -8.34 -17.51 12.08
C ALA A 16 -7.46 -16.24 12.08
N ASN A 17 -6.90 -15.88 13.25
CA ASN A 17 -5.97 -14.78 13.43
C ASN A 17 -4.72 -14.97 12.56
N ARG A 18 -4.18 -16.20 12.47
CA ARG A 18 -2.93 -16.48 11.76
C ARG A 18 -3.06 -16.42 10.24
N ARG A 19 -4.24 -16.78 9.69
CA ARG A 19 -4.48 -16.68 8.24
C ARG A 19 -4.75 -15.25 7.80
N ALA A 20 -5.43 -14.47 8.64
CA ALA A 20 -5.64 -13.04 8.43
C ALA A 20 -4.30 -12.26 8.42
N VAL A 21 -3.30 -12.69 9.18
CA VAL A 21 -1.96 -12.06 9.22
C VAL A 21 -1.24 -12.14 7.86
N LEU A 22 -1.44 -13.19 7.07
CA LEU A 22 -0.86 -13.28 5.72
C LEU A 22 -1.50 -12.24 4.81
N MET A 23 -2.84 -12.21 4.76
CA MET A 23 -3.58 -11.33 3.84
C MET A 23 -3.44 -9.84 4.18
N GLN A 24 -3.44 -9.49 5.48
CA GLN A 24 -3.23 -8.10 5.91
C GLN A 24 -1.84 -7.58 5.52
N LYS A 25 -0.81 -8.42 5.62
CA LYS A 25 0.55 -8.05 5.19
C LYS A 25 0.64 -7.81 3.69
N PHE A 26 0.00 -8.65 2.87
CA PHE A 26 -0.04 -8.48 1.42
C PHE A 26 -0.73 -7.18 1.01
N ILE A 27 -1.92 -6.90 1.56
CA ILE A 27 -2.68 -5.67 1.24
C ILE A 27 -1.87 -4.43 1.63
N THR A 28 -1.20 -4.47 2.78
CA THR A 28 -0.37 -3.37 3.22
C THR A 28 0.73 -3.15 2.18
N TRP A 29 1.53 -4.18 1.87
CA TRP A 29 2.65 -4.07 0.93
C TRP A 29 2.26 -3.60 -0.48
N THR A 30 1.14 -4.08 -1.03
CA THR A 30 0.65 -3.63 -2.35
C THR A 30 0.11 -2.20 -2.31
N THR A 31 -0.51 -1.77 -1.21
CA THR A 31 -0.94 -0.38 -1.05
C THR A 31 0.26 0.56 -1.08
N TRP A 32 1.34 0.24 -0.36
CA TRP A 32 2.59 1.01 -0.43
C TRP A 32 3.22 0.97 -1.83
N GLY A 33 3.16 -0.18 -2.51
CA GLY A 33 3.64 -0.32 -3.90
C GLY A 33 2.84 0.48 -4.92
N ALA A 34 1.52 0.60 -4.74
CA ALA A 34 0.66 1.39 -5.62
C ALA A 34 1.01 2.88 -5.55
N TRP A 35 1.24 3.40 -4.34
CA TRP A 35 1.73 4.77 -4.15
C TRP A 35 3.09 4.99 -4.83
N ALA A 36 4.02 4.05 -4.68
CA ALA A 36 5.31 4.12 -5.38
C ALA A 36 5.13 4.16 -6.92
N GLY A 37 4.23 3.35 -7.48
CA GLY A 37 3.91 3.36 -8.91
C GLY A 37 3.36 4.71 -9.39
N ILE A 38 2.46 5.33 -8.62
CA ILE A 38 1.91 6.66 -8.92
C ILE A 38 3.02 7.70 -8.92
N PHE A 39 3.91 7.69 -7.90
CA PHE A 39 5.02 8.63 -7.83
C PHE A 39 6.02 8.43 -8.96
N ILE A 40 6.36 7.19 -9.30
CA ILE A 40 7.27 6.89 -10.42
C ILE A 40 6.67 7.39 -11.73
N LEU A 41 5.40 7.08 -12.00
CA LEU A 41 4.73 7.50 -13.23
C LEU A 41 4.64 9.03 -13.31
N GLY A 42 4.25 9.69 -12.22
CA GLY A 42 4.21 11.15 -12.14
C GLY A 42 5.58 11.78 -12.32
N THR A 43 6.61 11.26 -11.63
CA THR A 43 7.98 11.78 -11.73
C THR A 43 8.54 11.57 -13.13
N LEU A 44 8.34 10.41 -13.74
CA LEU A 44 8.81 10.12 -15.08
C LEU A 44 8.08 11.01 -16.10
N TRP A 45 6.76 11.19 -15.97
CA TRP A 45 6.00 12.10 -16.82
C TRP A 45 6.50 13.54 -16.69
N VAL A 46 6.69 14.04 -15.47
CA VAL A 46 7.25 15.37 -15.19
C VAL A 46 8.65 15.48 -15.79
N THR A 47 9.53 14.53 -15.50
CA THR A 47 10.91 14.44 -16.04
C THR A 47 10.87 14.57 -17.55
N VAL A 48 10.11 13.72 -18.24
CA VAL A 48 9.91 13.77 -19.69
C VAL A 48 9.34 15.12 -20.12
N ARG A 49 8.36 15.68 -19.40
CA ARG A 49 7.70 16.93 -19.77
C ARG A 49 8.60 18.17 -19.65
N PHE A 50 9.55 18.19 -18.72
CA PHE A 50 10.47 19.29 -18.48
C PHE A 50 11.79 19.12 -19.23
N ILE A 51 12.34 17.92 -19.28
CA ILE A 51 13.57 17.60 -19.99
C ILE A 51 13.33 17.52 -21.50
N GLY A 52 12.16 17.06 -21.94
CA GLY A 52 11.83 16.96 -23.35
C GLY A 52 11.93 18.30 -24.11
N PRO A 53 11.36 19.41 -23.61
CA PRO A 53 11.55 20.74 -24.20
C PRO A 53 13.00 21.23 -24.11
N GLY A 54 13.68 20.99 -22.98
CA GLY A 54 15.07 21.42 -22.77
C GLY A 54 16.09 20.67 -23.63
N LEU A 55 15.83 19.41 -23.96
CA LEU A 55 16.66 18.56 -24.84
C LEU A 55 16.18 18.55 -26.30
N GLY A 56 15.10 19.27 -26.63
CA GLY A 56 14.57 19.36 -28.00
C GLY A 56 13.83 18.12 -28.51
N TRP A 57 13.42 17.19 -27.64
CA TRP A 57 12.68 15.97 -28.01
C TRP A 57 11.23 16.24 -28.46
N TRP A 58 10.62 17.34 -28.04
CA TRP A 58 9.40 17.90 -28.61
C TRP A 58 9.35 19.41 -28.39
N GLN A 59 8.85 20.12 -29.39
CA GLN A 59 8.61 21.55 -29.31
C GLN A 59 7.26 21.79 -28.64
N LEU A 60 7.25 22.62 -27.59
CA LEU A 60 6.02 23.21 -27.09
C LEU A 60 5.48 24.09 -28.21
N ALA A 61 4.47 23.62 -28.94
CA ALA A 61 3.77 24.44 -29.92
C ALA A 61 3.06 25.58 -29.16
N GLY A 62 3.72 26.73 -29.16
CA GLY A 62 3.23 28.02 -28.67
C GLY A 62 3.55 29.07 -29.71
#